data_AF-A0A1F0MNW9-F1
#
_entry.id   AF-A0A1F0MNW9-F1
#
_cell.length_a   1.000
_cell.length_b   1.000
_cell.length_c   1.000
_cell.angle_alpha   90.00
_cell.angle_beta   90.00
_cell.angle_gamma   90.00
#
_symmetry.space_group_name_H-M   'P 1'
#
loop_
_entity.id
_entity.type
_entity.pdbx_description
1 polymer ?
#
loop_
_entity_poly.entity_id
_entity_poly.type
_entity_poly.pdbx_seq_one_letter_code
_entity_poly.pdbx_strand_id
1 'polypeptide(L)'
;MQSRQYYATTIFVYLATLAYVLLRWDSIPDPIPVHFDGAGNPDRYEPKSFLAATALIWIGAVLSVAVAFCVPPRSLVRRTADVPPTSPIPFSEANAKRVELLTDKTATFVAQTILGMSVCTCLSVLSSTNLAPSGWLMPAVWIVFTIGVVVLAIALAVNTGKQILVLPTDEAEQTRNEYFRYTVGMGFYSEPQDPAPIAVFPSNPSKLQINTAHEHARRYLWRMGIGLVTSLAVCIVFAAIM
;
A
#
# COMPACT_ATOMS: atom_id res chain seq x y z
N MET A 1 -7.24 6.51 -13.86
CA MET A 1 -6.50 7.51 -13.08
C MET A 1 -5.08 7.04 -12.86
N GLN A 2 -4.09 7.93 -12.93
CA GLN A 2 -2.72 7.60 -12.52
C GLN A 2 -2.65 7.48 -10.98
N SER A 3 -1.70 6.70 -10.44
CA SER A 3 -1.53 6.52 -8.98
C SER A 3 -1.49 7.84 -8.19
N ARG A 4 -0.84 8.87 -8.75
CA ARG A 4 -0.78 10.22 -8.17
C ARG A 4 -2.16 10.86 -7.98
N GLN A 5 -3.07 10.65 -8.92
CA GLN A 5 -4.43 11.20 -8.83
C GLN A 5 -5.20 10.53 -7.69
N TYR A 6 -5.04 9.21 -7.49
CA TYR A 6 -5.63 8.52 -6.35
C TYR A 6 -5.12 9.08 -5.02
N TYR A 7 -3.81 9.28 -4.87
CA TYR A 7 -3.25 9.89 -3.65
C TYR A 7 -3.76 11.32 -3.42
N ALA A 8 -3.85 12.14 -4.46
CA ALA A 8 -4.41 13.48 -4.35
C ALA A 8 -5.89 13.45 -3.92
N THR A 9 -6.68 12.54 -4.49
CA THR A 9 -8.07 12.32 -4.08
C THR A 9 -8.18 11.83 -2.64
N THR A 10 -7.31 10.90 -2.20
CA THR A 10 -7.24 10.46 -0.81
C THR A 10 -6.99 11.61 0.16
N ILE A 11 -6.01 12.47 -0.13
CA ILE A 11 -5.71 13.65 0.69
C ILE A 11 -6.93 14.57 0.74
N PHE A 12 -7.55 14.82 -0.41
CA PHE A 12 -8.77 15.63 -0.49
C PHE A 12 -9.91 15.05 0.35
N VAL A 13 -10.15 13.72 0.29
CA VAL A 13 -11.19 13.05 1.08
C VAL A 13 -10.96 13.23 2.58
N TYR A 14 -9.72 13.04 3.06
CA TYR A 14 -9.40 13.27 4.47
C TYR A 14 -9.60 14.72 4.89
N LEU A 15 -9.09 15.68 4.12
CA LEU A 15 -9.20 17.10 4.44
C LEU A 15 -10.64 17.61 4.38
N ALA A 16 -11.41 17.17 3.38
CA ALA A 16 -12.82 17.53 3.24
C ALA A 16 -13.66 16.98 4.41
N THR A 17 -13.39 15.74 4.83
CA THR A 17 -14.07 15.13 5.98
C THR A 17 -13.71 15.86 7.28
N LEU A 18 -12.43 16.15 7.49
CA LEU A 18 -11.97 16.93 8.65
C LEU A 18 -12.64 18.31 8.70
N ALA A 19 -12.65 19.04 7.58
CA ALA A 19 -13.31 20.33 7.48
C ALA A 19 -14.81 20.23 7.77
N TYR A 20 -15.48 19.20 7.26
CA TYR A 20 -16.91 18.98 7.49
C TYR A 20 -17.22 18.70 8.97
N VAL A 21 -16.41 17.86 9.65
CA VAL A 21 -16.53 17.61 11.09
C VAL A 21 -16.36 18.91 11.89
N LEU A 22 -15.36 19.73 11.55
CA LEU A 22 -15.13 21.02 12.22
C LEU A 22 -16.28 22.02 12.00
N LEU A 23 -16.81 22.09 10.77
CA LEU A 23 -17.96 22.96 10.46
C LEU A 23 -19.25 22.51 11.15
N ARG A 24 -19.35 21.24 11.51
CA ARG A 24 -20.50 20.65 12.21
C ARG A 24 -20.22 20.39 13.69
N TRP A 25 -19.17 20.98 14.24
CA TRP A 25 -18.71 20.68 15.59
C TRP A 25 -19.83 20.75 16.62
N ASP A 26 -20.65 21.80 16.62
CA ASP A 26 -21.72 22.00 17.61
C ASP A 26 -22.84 20.94 17.52
N SER A 27 -22.99 20.27 16.37
CA SER A 27 -23.98 19.21 16.18
C SER A 27 -23.50 17.83 16.63
N ILE A 28 -22.20 17.67 16.89
CA ILE A 28 -21.61 16.39 17.31
C ILE A 28 -22.03 16.10 18.76
N PRO A 29 -22.56 14.90 19.07
CA PRO A 29 -23.00 14.55 20.41
C PRO A 29 -21.85 14.51 21.42
N ASP A 30 -22.19 14.74 22.68
CA ASP A 30 -21.30 14.49 23.83
C ASP A 30 -22.06 13.59 24.82
N PRO A 31 -21.67 12.32 24.99
CA PRO A 31 -20.43 11.69 24.51
C PRO A 31 -20.49 11.17 23.06
N ILE A 32 -19.32 10.86 22.48
CA ILE A 32 -19.16 10.31 21.12
C ILE A 32 -19.02 8.77 21.19
N PRO A 33 -19.74 8.00 20.36
CA PRO A 33 -19.52 6.56 20.23
C PRO A 33 -18.16 6.24 19.58
N VAL A 34 -17.37 5.40 20.25
CA VAL A 34 -16.02 4.99 19.81
C VAL A 34 -15.92 3.51 19.46
N HIS A 35 -16.93 2.71 19.83
CA HIS A 35 -17.04 1.30 19.46
C HIS A 35 -18.48 0.97 19.09
N PHE A 36 -18.63 -0.01 18.19
CA PHE A 36 -19.92 -0.54 17.76
C PHE A 36 -19.90 -2.06 17.88
N ASP A 37 -20.98 -2.63 18.38
CA ASP A 37 -21.17 -4.07 18.52
C ASP A 37 -21.38 -4.76 17.15
N GLY A 38 -21.49 -6.09 17.16
CA GLY A 38 -21.74 -6.88 15.95
C GLY A 38 -23.09 -6.62 15.27
N ALA A 39 -24.03 -5.95 15.95
CA ALA A 39 -25.30 -5.49 15.39
C ALA A 39 -25.21 -4.05 14.83
N GLY A 40 -24.05 -3.41 14.95
CA GLY A 40 -23.80 -2.03 14.52
C GLY A 40 -24.33 -0.97 15.48
N ASN A 41 -24.67 -1.34 16.72
CA ASN A 41 -25.10 -0.40 17.75
C ASN A 41 -23.89 0.10 18.54
N PRO A 42 -23.86 1.38 18.93
CA PRO A 42 -22.80 1.91 19.78
C PRO A 42 -22.88 1.35 21.20
N ASP A 43 -21.80 0.72 21.66
CA ASP A 43 -21.68 0.06 22.97
C ASP A 43 -20.57 0.64 23.86
N ARG A 44 -19.70 1.51 23.32
CA ARG A 44 -18.70 2.30 24.08
C ARG A 44 -18.69 3.75 23.62
N TYR A 45 -18.49 4.67 24.57
CA TYR A 45 -18.52 6.11 24.37
C TYR A 45 -17.33 6.79 25.06
N GLU A 46 -16.89 7.93 24.52
CA GLU A 46 -15.88 8.80 25.10
C GLU A 46 -16.36 10.27 25.14
N PRO A 47 -15.90 11.08 26.11
CA PRO A 47 -16.18 12.50 26.12
C PRO A 47 -15.80 13.18 24.80
N LYS A 48 -16.63 14.11 24.34
CA LYS A 48 -16.37 14.86 23.11
C LYS A 48 -15.06 15.63 23.22
N SER A 49 -14.11 15.24 22.38
CA SER A 49 -12.83 15.93 22.22
C SER A 49 -12.45 15.94 20.75
N PHE A 50 -11.57 16.86 20.36
CA PHE A 50 -11.09 16.93 18.98
C PHE A 50 -10.50 15.59 18.52
N LEU A 51 -9.73 14.94 19.41
CA LEU A 51 -9.11 13.66 19.11
C LEU A 51 -10.15 12.54 18.98
N ALA A 52 -11.09 12.41 19.93
CA ALA A 52 -12.15 11.40 19.86
C ALA A 52 -13.00 11.54 18.58
N ALA A 53 -13.31 12.77 18.16
CA ALA A 53 -14.09 13.04 16.96
C ALA A 53 -13.32 12.81 15.64
N THR A 54 -11.98 12.81 15.64
CA THR A 54 -11.17 12.79 14.41
C THR A 54 -10.13 11.66 14.35
N ALA A 55 -10.03 10.81 15.37
CA ALA A 55 -8.98 9.79 15.49
C ALA A 55 -8.86 8.88 14.27
N LEU A 56 -9.98 8.40 13.72
CA LEU A 56 -9.97 7.51 12.55
C LEU A 56 -9.49 8.20 11.27
N ILE A 57 -9.60 9.53 11.14
CA ILE A 57 -8.97 10.28 10.04
C ILE A 57 -7.44 10.20 10.17
N TRP A 58 -6.91 10.43 11.37
CA TRP A 58 -5.47 10.41 11.61
C TRP A 58 -4.88 9.01 11.48
N ILE A 59 -5.54 8.01 12.07
CA ILE A 59 -5.17 6.59 11.91
C ILE A 59 -5.21 6.20 10.44
N GLY A 60 -6.29 6.53 9.73
CA GLY A 60 -6.43 6.27 8.30
C GLY A 60 -5.32 6.92 7.47
N ALA A 61 -4.99 8.18 7.74
CA ALA A 61 -3.93 8.92 7.05
C ALA A 61 -2.55 8.28 7.28
N VAL A 62 -2.23 7.91 8.52
CA VAL A 62 -0.96 7.24 8.84
C VAL A 62 -0.86 5.87 8.18
N LEU A 63 -1.93 5.06 8.24
CA LEU A 63 -1.98 3.76 7.56
C LEU A 63 -1.83 3.92 6.04
N SER A 64 -2.46 4.94 5.46
CA SER A 64 -2.34 5.25 4.03
C SER A 64 -0.90 5.56 3.63
N VAL A 65 -0.18 6.37 4.42
CA VAL A 65 1.24 6.68 4.18
C VAL A 65 2.11 5.43 4.34
N ALA A 66 1.89 4.63 5.38
CA ALA A 66 2.65 3.41 5.65
C ALA A 66 2.49 2.39 4.50
N VAL A 67 1.26 2.15 4.04
CA VAL A 67 0.98 1.27 2.91
C VAL A 67 1.59 1.81 1.61
N ALA A 68 1.59 3.13 1.40
CA ALA A 68 2.25 3.73 0.24
C ALA A 68 3.78 3.50 0.24
N PHE A 69 4.42 3.43 1.41
CA PHE A 69 5.85 3.15 1.52
C PHE A 69 6.23 1.71 1.16
N CYS A 70 5.27 0.78 1.17
CA CYS A 70 5.45 -0.60 0.70
C CYS A 70 5.53 -0.72 -0.83
N VAL A 71 5.34 0.38 -1.57
CA VAL A 71 5.52 0.40 -3.03
C VAL A 71 6.96 0.81 -3.36
N PRO A 72 7.71 -0.01 -4.12
CA PRO A 72 9.03 0.38 -4.61
C PRO A 72 8.93 1.65 -5.46
N PRO A 73 9.81 2.64 -5.25
CA PRO A 73 9.80 3.85 -6.07
C PRO A 73 10.30 3.52 -7.47
N ARG A 74 9.67 4.12 -8.49
CA ARG A 74 10.02 3.90 -9.91
C ARG A 74 11.49 4.19 -10.23
N SER A 75 12.15 5.05 -9.44
CA SER A 75 13.58 5.34 -9.55
C SER A 75 14.50 4.14 -9.27
N LEU A 76 14.00 3.06 -8.64
CA LEU A 76 14.78 1.82 -8.44
C LEU A 76 14.70 0.87 -9.63
N VAL A 77 13.64 0.93 -10.43
CA VAL A 77 13.32 -0.07 -11.46
C VAL A 77 14.42 -0.21 -12.52
N ARG A 78 14.95 0.93 -12.98
CA ARG A 78 15.97 1.00 -14.03
C ARG A 78 17.35 1.41 -13.51
N ARG A 79 17.50 1.50 -12.19
CA ARG A 79 18.81 1.82 -11.61
C ARG A 79 19.70 0.59 -11.74
N THR A 80 20.96 0.81 -12.07
CA THR A 80 22.00 -0.22 -12.06
C THR A 80 22.96 0.03 -10.89
N ALA A 81 23.44 -1.05 -10.31
CA ALA A 81 24.59 -1.02 -9.41
C ALA A 81 25.88 -1.18 -10.20
N ASP A 82 26.96 -0.62 -9.68
CA ASP A 82 28.29 -0.83 -10.23
C ASP A 82 28.75 -2.25 -9.89
N VAL A 83 28.92 -3.07 -10.91
CA VAL A 83 29.34 -4.47 -10.79
C VAL A 83 30.56 -4.71 -11.68
N PRO A 84 31.46 -5.64 -11.32
CA PRO A 84 32.64 -5.92 -12.14
C PRO A 84 32.24 -6.25 -13.59
N PRO A 85 32.98 -5.75 -14.61
CA PRO A 85 32.69 -6.07 -16.02
C PRO A 85 32.72 -7.57 -16.34
N THR A 86 33.37 -8.36 -15.49
CA THR A 86 33.44 -9.83 -15.56
C THR A 86 32.25 -10.52 -14.91
N SER A 87 31.23 -9.79 -14.46
CA SER A 87 30.03 -10.38 -13.84
C SER A 87 29.34 -11.32 -14.82
N PRO A 88 28.96 -12.54 -14.40
CA PRO A 88 28.22 -13.47 -15.25
C PRO A 88 26.76 -13.05 -15.45
N ILE A 89 26.28 -12.01 -14.76
CA ILE A 89 24.88 -11.59 -14.74
C ILE A 89 24.74 -10.26 -15.49
N PRO A 90 24.28 -10.28 -16.75
CA PRO A 90 24.05 -9.04 -17.48
C PRO A 90 22.82 -8.30 -16.95
N PHE A 91 22.83 -6.98 -17.09
CA PHE A 91 21.60 -6.19 -16.94
C PHE A 91 20.68 -6.46 -18.14
N SER A 92 19.42 -6.83 -17.88
CA SER A 92 18.42 -7.10 -18.91
C SER A 92 17.40 -5.97 -19.00
N GLU A 93 17.27 -5.39 -20.20
CA GLU A 93 16.24 -4.39 -20.49
C GLU A 93 14.83 -4.99 -20.48
N ALA A 94 14.70 -6.23 -20.94
CA ALA A 94 13.44 -6.96 -20.89
C ALA A 94 12.99 -7.20 -19.44
N ASN A 95 13.90 -7.61 -18.55
CA ASN A 95 13.60 -7.75 -17.13
C ASN A 95 13.21 -6.40 -16.50
N ALA A 96 13.96 -5.33 -16.79
CA ALA A 96 13.64 -3.99 -16.31
C ALA A 96 12.24 -3.52 -16.73
N LYS A 97 11.81 -3.82 -17.97
CA LYS A 97 10.43 -3.55 -18.45
C LYS A 97 9.38 -4.35 -17.67
N ARG A 98 9.65 -5.61 -17.31
CA ARG A 98 8.74 -6.42 -16.46
C ARG A 98 8.63 -5.83 -15.05
N VAL A 99 9.76 -5.45 -14.45
CA VAL A 99 9.81 -4.77 -13.15
C VAL A 99 9.03 -3.45 -13.20
N GLU A 100 9.18 -2.68 -14.28
CA GLU A 100 8.46 -1.41 -14.49
C GLU A 100 6.95 -1.62 -14.53
N LEU A 101 6.49 -2.58 -15.33
CA LEU A 101 5.08 -2.95 -15.41
C LEU A 101 4.53 -3.40 -14.05
N LEU A 102 5.20 -4.32 -13.37
CA LEU A 102 4.79 -4.80 -12.05
C LEU A 102 4.73 -3.67 -11.02
N THR A 103 5.73 -2.80 -11.00
CA THR A 103 5.80 -1.66 -10.08
C THR A 103 4.64 -0.69 -10.33
N ASP A 104 4.35 -0.35 -11.59
CA ASP A 104 3.26 0.56 -11.96
C ASP A 104 1.87 -0.01 -11.63
N LYS A 105 1.68 -1.31 -11.89
CA LYS A 105 0.42 -2.01 -11.58
C LYS A 105 0.21 -2.14 -10.08
N THR A 106 1.28 -2.47 -9.34
CA THR A 106 1.26 -2.52 -7.86
C THR A 106 0.99 -1.15 -7.26
N ALA A 107 1.64 -0.09 -7.76
CA ALA A 107 1.41 1.29 -7.31
C ALA A 107 -0.04 1.73 -7.53
N THR A 108 -0.63 1.36 -8.67
CA THR A 108 -2.04 1.68 -8.97
C THR A 108 -2.99 0.94 -8.04
N PHE A 109 -2.77 -0.37 -7.84
CA PHE A 109 -3.54 -1.18 -6.91
C PHE A 109 -3.50 -0.62 -5.48
N VAL A 110 -2.30 -0.33 -4.98
CA VAL A 110 -2.10 0.24 -3.64
C VAL A 110 -2.80 1.59 -3.50
N ALA A 111 -2.68 2.47 -4.50
CA ALA A 111 -3.33 3.78 -4.46
C ALA A 111 -4.87 3.68 -4.48
N GLN A 112 -5.44 2.73 -5.21
CA GLN A 112 -6.88 2.43 -5.21
C GLN A 112 -7.35 1.90 -3.85
N THR A 113 -6.60 0.96 -3.26
CA THR A 113 -6.88 0.41 -1.93
C THR A 113 -6.83 1.49 -0.86
N ILE A 114 -5.84 2.38 -0.92
CA ILE A 114 -5.71 3.53 -0.01
C ILE A 114 -6.90 4.49 -0.16
N LEU A 115 -7.34 4.79 -1.39
CA LEU A 115 -8.54 5.60 -1.60
C LEU A 115 -9.79 4.92 -0.99
N GLY A 116 -10.01 3.64 -1.26
CA GLY A 116 -11.13 2.90 -0.69
C GLY A 116 -11.12 2.90 0.85
N MET A 117 -9.96 2.68 1.45
CA MET A 117 -9.77 2.72 2.90
C MET A 117 -10.02 4.13 3.48
N SER A 118 -9.61 5.18 2.76
CA SER A 118 -9.89 6.57 3.18
C SER A 118 -11.38 6.88 3.20
N VAL A 119 -12.14 6.39 2.22
CA VAL A 119 -13.61 6.53 2.21
C VAL A 119 -14.23 5.77 3.38
N CYS A 120 -13.80 4.54 3.65
CA CYS A 120 -14.32 3.75 4.77
C CYS A 120 -14.06 4.43 6.11
N THR A 121 -12.82 4.85 6.36
CA THR A 121 -12.43 5.53 7.61
C THR A 121 -13.14 6.87 7.78
N CYS A 122 -13.28 7.66 6.71
CA CYS A 122 -14.03 8.93 6.77
C CYS A 122 -15.53 8.70 7.04
N LEU A 123 -16.16 7.71 6.39
CA LEU A 123 -17.54 7.35 6.67
C LEU A 123 -17.73 6.88 8.11
N SER A 124 -16.78 6.09 8.66
CA SER A 124 -16.80 5.70 10.07
C SER A 124 -16.72 6.91 11.01
N VAL A 125 -15.89 7.92 10.71
CA VAL A 125 -15.90 9.19 11.47
C VAL A 125 -17.25 9.88 11.41
N LEU A 126 -17.83 10.01 10.21
CA LEU A 126 -19.12 10.69 10.06
C LEU A 126 -20.25 9.96 10.80
N SER A 127 -20.26 8.63 10.79
CA SER A 127 -21.23 7.84 11.55
C SER A 127 -21.00 7.93 13.06
N SER A 128 -19.75 7.87 13.54
CA SER A 128 -19.42 8.06 14.97
C SER A 128 -19.81 9.45 15.48
N THR A 129 -19.69 10.48 14.64
CA THR A 129 -20.05 11.86 15.01
C THR A 129 -21.53 12.18 14.81
N ASN A 130 -22.35 11.17 14.48
CA ASN A 130 -23.78 11.31 14.16
C ASN A 130 -24.06 12.30 13.01
N LEU A 131 -23.09 12.48 12.11
CA LEU A 131 -23.17 13.32 10.90
C LEU A 131 -23.52 12.52 9.64
N ALA A 132 -23.52 11.19 9.73
CA ALA A 132 -24.02 10.26 8.73
C ALA A 132 -24.77 9.11 9.43
N PRO A 133 -25.67 8.40 8.73
CA PRO A 133 -26.37 7.26 9.31
C PRO A 133 -25.41 6.23 9.91
N SER A 134 -25.72 5.78 11.12
CA SER A 134 -25.06 4.66 11.81
C SER A 134 -25.86 3.35 11.62
N GLY A 135 -25.37 2.23 12.15
CA GLY A 135 -25.96 0.89 11.98
C GLY A 135 -25.32 0.07 10.85
N TRP A 136 -26.11 -0.73 10.13
CA TRP A 136 -25.63 -1.68 9.11
C TRP A 136 -24.86 -1.06 7.94
N LEU A 137 -24.95 0.27 7.74
CA LEU A 137 -24.15 0.96 6.75
C LEU A 137 -22.64 0.75 6.98
N MET A 138 -22.17 0.79 8.23
CA MET A 138 -20.75 0.66 8.54
C MET A 138 -20.21 -0.75 8.24
N PRO A 139 -20.79 -1.85 8.76
CA PRO A 139 -20.40 -3.19 8.36
C PRO A 139 -20.48 -3.41 6.84
N ALA A 140 -21.55 -2.93 6.19
CA ALA A 140 -21.72 -3.11 4.74
C ALA A 140 -20.61 -2.43 3.94
N VAL A 141 -20.24 -1.18 4.28
CA VAL A 141 -19.16 -0.45 3.60
C VAL A 141 -17.83 -1.19 3.73
N TRP A 142 -17.51 -1.67 4.93
CA TRP A 142 -16.26 -2.43 5.16
C TRP A 142 -16.25 -3.80 4.47
N ILE A 143 -17.40 -4.49 4.41
CA ILE A 143 -17.55 -5.75 3.66
C ILE A 143 -17.35 -5.50 2.17
N VAL A 144 -18.04 -4.51 1.60
CA VAL A 144 -17.93 -4.15 0.18
C VAL A 144 -16.50 -3.74 -0.18
N PHE A 145 -15.86 -2.94 0.67
CA PHE A 145 -14.45 -2.57 0.51
C PHE A 145 -13.54 -3.81 0.51
N THR A 146 -13.71 -4.72 1.48
CA THR A 146 -12.90 -5.93 1.60
C THR A 146 -13.04 -6.83 0.37
N ILE A 147 -14.29 -7.09 -0.05
CA ILE A 147 -14.57 -7.84 -1.28
C ILE A 147 -13.96 -7.13 -2.50
N GLY A 148 -14.10 -5.81 -2.59
CA GLY A 148 -13.55 -4.99 -3.66
C GLY A 148 -12.02 -5.10 -3.74
N VAL A 149 -11.31 -5.05 -2.61
CA VAL A 149 -9.86 -5.24 -2.55
C VAL A 149 -9.45 -6.63 -3.02
N VAL A 150 -10.17 -7.67 -2.59
CA VAL A 150 -9.92 -9.07 -3.03
C VAL A 150 -10.11 -9.20 -4.54
N VAL A 151 -11.23 -8.70 -5.07
CA VAL A 151 -11.52 -8.73 -6.52
C VAL A 151 -10.44 -7.98 -7.30
N LEU A 152 -10.04 -6.80 -6.81
CA LEU A 152 -8.99 -5.99 -7.44
C LEU A 152 -7.63 -6.68 -7.39
N ALA A 153 -7.29 -7.37 -6.29
CA ALA A 153 -6.05 -8.14 -6.16
C ALA A 153 -6.03 -9.34 -7.11
N ILE A 154 -7.15 -10.06 -7.25
CA ILE A 154 -7.29 -11.15 -8.23
C ILE A 154 -7.14 -10.60 -9.66
N ALA A 155 -7.83 -9.51 -9.98
CA ALA A 155 -7.73 -8.87 -11.29
C ALA A 155 -6.30 -8.40 -11.59
N LEU A 156 -5.60 -7.82 -10.60
CA LEU A 156 -4.20 -7.44 -10.71
C LEU A 156 -3.32 -8.66 -11.03
N ALA A 157 -3.43 -9.73 -10.25
CA ALA A 157 -2.63 -10.94 -10.43
C ALA A 157 -2.85 -11.58 -11.81
N VAL A 158 -4.10 -11.74 -12.23
CA VAL A 158 -4.45 -12.36 -13.52
C VAL A 158 -4.02 -11.48 -14.70
N ASN A 159 -4.34 -10.19 -14.68
CA ASN A 159 -4.06 -9.28 -15.80
C ASN A 159 -2.57 -9.00 -15.94
N THR A 160 -1.86 -8.82 -14.82
CA THR A 160 -0.42 -8.54 -14.84
C THR A 160 0.36 -9.78 -15.25
N GLY A 161 -0.03 -10.97 -14.79
CA GLY A 161 0.55 -12.23 -15.25
C GLY A 161 0.47 -12.39 -16.77
N LYS A 162 -0.71 -12.13 -17.36
CA LYS A 162 -0.89 -12.16 -18.83
C LYS A 162 0.00 -11.15 -19.54
N GLN A 163 0.10 -9.92 -19.05
CA GLN A 163 0.90 -8.86 -19.68
C GLN A 163 2.41 -9.15 -19.61
N ILE A 164 2.89 -9.75 -18.53
CA ILE A 164 4.30 -10.12 -18.38
C ILE A 164 4.71 -11.21 -19.37
N LEU A 165 3.84 -12.19 -19.60
CA LEU A 165 4.10 -13.30 -20.52
C LEU A 165 4.19 -12.84 -21.99
N VAL A 166 3.56 -11.72 -22.34
CA VAL A 166 3.59 -11.15 -23.70
C VAL A 166 4.86 -10.36 -23.97
N LEU A 167 5.57 -9.90 -22.93
CA LEU A 167 6.82 -9.16 -23.12
C LEU A 167 7.89 -10.08 -23.73
N PRO A 168 8.63 -9.62 -24.76
CA PRO A 168 9.70 -10.40 -25.35
C PRO A 168 10.85 -10.60 -24.34
N THR A 169 11.55 -11.72 -24.46
CA THR A 169 12.72 -12.05 -23.66
C THR A 169 13.97 -11.71 -24.47
N ASP A 170 14.89 -10.92 -23.91
CA ASP A 170 16.18 -10.64 -24.53
C ASP A 170 17.24 -11.69 -24.14
N GLU A 171 18.35 -11.76 -24.89
CA GLU A 171 19.44 -12.71 -24.61
C GLU A 171 19.99 -12.55 -23.20
N ALA A 172 20.13 -11.31 -22.73
CA ALA A 172 20.56 -11.00 -21.37
C ALA A 172 19.62 -11.59 -20.30
N GLU A 173 18.30 -11.56 -20.53
CA GLU A 173 17.32 -12.18 -19.64
C GLU A 173 17.40 -13.70 -19.68
N GLN A 174 17.70 -14.31 -20.83
CA GLN A 174 17.90 -15.75 -20.92
C GLN A 174 19.10 -16.19 -20.07
N THR A 175 20.26 -15.54 -20.24
CA THR A 175 21.45 -15.79 -19.42
C THR A 175 21.16 -15.58 -17.93
N ARG A 176 20.45 -14.49 -17.59
CA ARG A 176 20.02 -14.22 -16.22
C ARG A 176 19.09 -15.30 -15.68
N ASN A 177 18.12 -15.77 -16.47
CA ASN A 177 17.16 -16.79 -16.06
C ASN A 177 17.83 -18.15 -15.84
N GLU A 178 18.87 -18.47 -16.60
CA GLU A 178 19.70 -19.67 -16.36
C GLU A 178 20.43 -19.57 -15.02
N TYR A 179 21.03 -18.42 -14.73
CA TYR A 179 21.72 -18.16 -13.46
C TYR A 179 20.76 -18.27 -12.26
N PHE A 180 19.58 -17.63 -12.33
CA PHE A 180 18.59 -17.60 -11.25
C PHE A 180 17.55 -18.74 -11.33
N ARG A 181 17.77 -19.77 -12.17
CA ARG A 181 16.79 -20.83 -12.44
C ARG A 181 16.27 -21.52 -11.18
N TYR A 182 17.17 -21.76 -10.24
CA TYR A 182 16.89 -22.44 -8.97
C TYR A 182 16.75 -21.48 -7.79
N THR A 183 16.87 -20.18 -8.03
CA THR A 183 16.72 -19.17 -6.99
C THR A 183 15.24 -18.94 -6.72
N VAL A 184 14.84 -19.27 -5.50
CA VAL A 184 13.49 -19.00 -4.99
C VAL A 184 13.59 -17.88 -3.97
N GLY A 185 13.13 -16.69 -4.35
CA GLY A 185 13.07 -15.54 -3.46
C GLY A 185 11.66 -15.33 -2.91
N MET A 186 11.53 -15.10 -1.60
CA MET A 186 10.29 -14.68 -0.93
C MET A 186 10.07 -13.16 -1.02
N GLY A 187 10.42 -12.55 -2.16
CA GLY A 187 10.40 -11.09 -2.38
C GLY A 187 11.75 -10.40 -2.13
N PHE A 188 12.73 -11.14 -1.61
CA PHE A 188 14.10 -10.64 -1.39
C PHE A 188 15.11 -11.69 -1.83
N TYR A 189 16.27 -11.23 -2.28
CA TYR A 189 17.47 -12.04 -2.54
C TYR A 189 18.71 -11.17 -2.31
N SER A 190 19.89 -11.80 -2.28
CA SER A 190 21.16 -11.07 -2.15
C SER A 190 22.14 -11.63 -3.17
N GLU A 191 22.42 -10.85 -4.22
CA GLU A 191 23.43 -11.20 -5.22
C GLU A 191 24.24 -9.94 -5.58
N PRO A 192 25.47 -9.78 -5.04
CA PRO A 192 26.30 -8.61 -5.31
C PRO A 192 26.72 -8.47 -6.79
N GLN A 193 26.78 -9.57 -7.53
CA GLN A 193 27.18 -9.56 -8.94
C GLN A 193 26.05 -9.15 -9.89
N ASP A 194 24.81 -9.15 -9.41
CA ASP A 194 23.64 -8.75 -10.19
C ASP A 194 23.52 -7.23 -10.23
N PRO A 195 23.63 -6.57 -11.39
CA PRO A 195 23.51 -5.11 -11.49
C PRO A 195 22.12 -4.58 -11.12
N ALA A 196 21.07 -5.41 -11.11
CA ALA A 196 19.71 -4.98 -10.83
C ALA A 196 19.41 -4.94 -9.31
N PRO A 197 18.94 -3.80 -8.76
CA PRO A 197 18.49 -3.69 -7.37
C PRO A 197 17.09 -4.29 -7.15
N ILE A 198 16.29 -4.41 -8.22
CA ILE A 198 15.00 -5.08 -8.23
C ILE A 198 14.89 -5.87 -9.53
N ALA A 199 14.40 -7.10 -9.44
CA ALA A 199 14.26 -7.97 -10.58
C ALA A 199 12.99 -8.81 -10.52
N VAL A 200 12.71 -9.47 -11.63
CA VAL A 200 11.75 -10.56 -11.72
C VAL A 200 12.51 -11.86 -11.97
N PHE A 201 12.13 -12.93 -11.28
CA PHE A 201 12.73 -14.25 -11.45
C PHE A 201 11.85 -15.19 -12.27
N PRO A 202 12.44 -16.14 -13.00
CA PRO A 202 11.69 -17.08 -13.84
C PRO A 202 10.79 -17.99 -13.00
N SER A 203 11.20 -18.32 -11.77
CA SER A 203 10.41 -19.13 -10.84
C SER A 203 9.13 -18.42 -10.36
N ASN A 204 9.09 -17.08 -10.40
CA ASN A 204 7.98 -16.27 -9.92
C ASN A 204 7.85 -14.97 -10.74
N PRO A 205 7.37 -15.05 -11.99
CA PRO A 205 7.37 -13.91 -12.92
C PRO A 205 6.42 -12.78 -12.50
N SER A 206 5.49 -13.05 -11.59
CA SER A 206 4.52 -12.07 -11.08
C SER A 206 4.96 -11.35 -9.79
N LYS A 207 6.18 -11.59 -9.30
CA LYS A 207 6.68 -11.03 -8.05
C LYS A 207 7.92 -10.19 -8.27
N LEU A 208 7.96 -9.04 -7.59
CA LEU A 208 9.17 -8.24 -7.48
C LEU A 208 10.10 -8.90 -6.46
N GLN A 209 11.36 -9.03 -6.83
CA GLN A 209 12.45 -9.53 -6.00
C GLN A 209 13.41 -8.38 -5.73
N ILE A 210 13.65 -8.05 -4.48
CA ILE A 210 14.49 -6.91 -4.08
C ILE A 210 15.88 -7.43 -3.70
N ASN A 211 16.91 -6.91 -4.35
CA ASN A 211 18.29 -7.33 -4.15
C ASN A 211 18.93 -6.59 -2.97
N THR A 212 19.02 -7.22 -1.80
CA THR A 212 19.55 -6.61 -0.57
C THR A 212 21.06 -6.41 -0.58
N ALA A 213 21.78 -6.93 -1.58
CA ALA A 213 23.20 -6.64 -1.78
C ALA A 213 23.44 -5.15 -2.08
N HIS A 214 22.44 -4.46 -2.66
CA HIS A 214 22.56 -3.06 -3.07
C HIS A 214 22.00 -2.09 -2.03
N GLU A 215 22.74 -1.00 -1.81
CA GLU A 215 22.39 0.00 -0.80
C GLU A 215 21.02 0.63 -1.07
N HIS A 216 20.70 0.91 -2.34
CA HIS A 216 19.43 1.52 -2.71
C HIS A 216 18.21 0.63 -2.40
N ALA A 217 18.35 -0.67 -2.59
CA ALA A 217 17.33 -1.64 -2.20
C ALA A 217 17.19 -1.70 -0.68
N ARG A 218 18.30 -1.74 0.07
CA ARG A 218 18.27 -1.68 1.54
C ARG A 218 17.62 -0.40 2.08
N ARG A 219 17.93 0.77 1.49
CA ARG A 219 17.31 2.05 1.87
C ARG A 219 15.79 2.03 1.64
N TYR A 220 15.33 1.39 0.57
CA TYR A 220 13.89 1.18 0.34
C TYR A 220 13.26 0.29 1.42
N LEU A 221 13.89 -0.84 1.77
CA LEU A 221 13.41 -1.72 2.83
C LEU A 221 13.37 -1.02 4.19
N TRP A 222 14.37 -0.19 4.49
CA TRP A 222 14.37 0.65 5.68
C TRP A 222 13.20 1.63 5.71
N ARG A 223 12.91 2.31 4.58
CA ARG A 223 11.76 3.21 4.48
C ARG A 223 10.43 2.46 4.69
N MET A 224 10.28 1.29 4.09
CA MET A 224 9.13 0.42 4.29
C MET A 224 9.00 0.01 5.76
N GLY A 225 10.08 -0.44 6.39
CA GLY A 225 10.13 -0.83 7.80
C GLY A 225 9.76 0.31 8.74
N ILE A 226 10.30 1.51 8.52
CA ILE A 226 9.94 2.71 9.28
C ILE A 226 8.44 2.99 9.15
N GLY A 227 7.89 2.98 7.93
CA GLY A 227 6.46 3.20 7.71
C GLY A 227 5.58 2.23 8.50
N LEU A 228 5.91 0.93 8.46
CA LEU A 228 5.17 -0.10 9.19
C LEU A 228 5.29 0.08 10.71
N VAL A 229 6.50 0.27 11.23
CA VAL A 229 6.74 0.46 12.67
C VAL A 229 6.05 1.73 13.19
N THR A 230 6.15 2.84 12.45
CA THR A 230 5.47 4.09 12.81
C THR A 230 3.95 3.91 12.82
N SER A 231 3.38 3.19 11.85
CA SER A 231 1.93 2.94 11.85
C SER A 231 1.46 2.13 13.05
N LEU A 232 2.21 1.09 13.44
CA LEU A 232 1.91 0.30 14.63
C LEU A 232 2.01 1.14 15.91
N ALA A 233 3.08 1.93 16.03
CA ALA A 233 3.29 2.82 17.18
C ALA A 233 2.15 3.84 17.30
N VAL A 234 1.72 4.44 16.19
CA VAL A 234 0.58 5.37 16.17
C VAL A 234 -0.70 4.67 16.64
N CYS A 235 -1.03 3.49 16.12
CA CYS A 235 -2.21 2.75 16.57
C CYS A 235 -2.17 2.44 18.07
N ILE A 236 -1.00 2.06 18.61
CA ILE A 236 -0.81 1.81 20.05
C ILE A 236 -1.02 3.10 20.86
N VAL A 237 -0.44 4.21 20.41
CA VAL A 237 -0.58 5.52 21.07
C VAL A 237 -2.06 5.93 21.11
N PHE A 238 -2.77 5.84 19.98
CA PHE A 238 -4.21 6.14 19.92
C PHE A 238 -5.02 5.24 20.85
N ALA A 239 -4.70 3.95 20.93
CA ALA A 239 -5.38 3.01 21.83
C ALA A 239 -5.06 3.23 23.32
N ALA A 240 -3.95 3.91 23.64
CA ALA A 240 -3.55 4.18 25.03
C ALA A 240 -4.11 5.50 25.56
N ILE A 241 -4.44 6.45 24.69
CA ILE A 241 -4.91 7.80 25.05
C ILE A 241 -6.41 8.02 24.79
N MET A 242 -7.08 7.05 24.17
CA MET A 242 -8.54 7.00 23.96
C MET A 242 -9.12 5.74 24.58
#